data_AF-A0AAN9GAW0-F1
#
_entry.id   AF-A0AAN9GAW0-F1
#
_cell.length_a   1.000
_cell.length_b   1.000
_cell.length_c   1.000
_cell.angle_alpha   90.00
_cell.angle_beta   90.00
_cell.angle_gamma   90.00
#
_symmetry.space_group_name_H-M   'P 1'
#
loop_
_entity.id
_entity.type
_entity.pdbx_description
1 polymer ?
#
loop_
_entity_poly.entity_id
_entity_poly.type
_entity_poly.pdbx_seq_one_letter_code
_entity_poly.pdbx_strand_id
1 'polypeptide(L)'
;MTTQTTSLPRITPKATPTPRSISAGGGKYGPYPPAYLSTTWDHMKIPERVNPIAPPPPKKRINMSWETTDQHWHNDKRRIIMQQREHNRYHSAWSKAFYGSPADQEAYRRHFRQTLKQQMADQDQHKQQNLKDKVRESETAVEYDRQCRSQDFNSFVKKYTYLKQFRDDNKNYMEDKWQQRRVDRHEENKTDREVLRFNPINWSGTLK
;
A
#
# COMPACT_ATOMS: atom_id res chain seq x y z
N MET A 1 4.24 -28.54 41.46
CA MET A 1 5.36 -28.84 40.54
C MET A 1 4.85 -28.72 39.13
N THR A 2 5.12 -27.59 38.47
CA THR A 2 4.66 -27.30 37.10
C THR A 2 5.67 -27.84 36.10
N THR A 3 5.26 -28.82 35.29
CA THR A 3 6.06 -29.42 34.23
C THR A 3 6.18 -28.45 33.04
N GLN A 4 7.38 -27.93 32.81
CA GLN A 4 7.69 -27.19 31.60
C GLN A 4 7.87 -28.18 30.45
N THR A 5 6.98 -28.15 29.47
CA THR A 5 7.13 -28.87 28.21
C THR A 5 8.02 -28.07 27.27
N THR A 6 9.25 -28.53 27.08
CA THR A 6 10.21 -27.96 26.13
C THR A 6 9.75 -28.24 24.70
N SER A 7 9.21 -27.24 24.01
CA SER A 7 8.86 -27.35 22.59
C SER A 7 10.13 -27.31 21.72
N LEU A 8 10.34 -28.33 20.90
CA LEU A 8 11.42 -28.39 19.90
C LEU A 8 11.33 -27.20 18.90
N PRO A 9 12.46 -26.71 18.36
CA PRO A 9 12.46 -25.59 17.45
C PRO A 9 11.75 -25.93 16.14
N ARG A 10 10.80 -25.08 15.77
CA ARG A 10 10.05 -25.11 14.51
C ARG A 10 11.03 -25.02 13.34
N ILE A 11 11.17 -26.12 12.59
CA ILE A 11 11.91 -26.15 11.33
C ILE A 11 11.27 -25.13 10.38
N THR A 12 12.00 -24.06 10.07
CA THR A 12 11.62 -23.09 9.06
C THR A 12 11.46 -23.78 7.71
N PRO A 13 10.42 -23.46 6.91
CA PRO A 13 10.30 -24.02 5.57
C PRO A 13 11.50 -23.58 4.73
N LYS A 14 11.97 -24.51 3.88
CA LYS A 14 13.11 -24.38 2.96
C LYS A 14 13.04 -23.05 2.22
N ALA A 15 13.96 -22.14 2.53
CA ALA A 15 14.27 -21.06 1.61
C ALA A 15 14.73 -21.70 0.30
N THR A 16 13.94 -21.52 -0.75
CA THR A 16 14.30 -21.90 -2.11
C THR A 16 15.65 -21.24 -2.43
N PRO A 17 16.67 -21.98 -2.90
CA PRO A 17 17.90 -21.35 -3.34
C PRO A 17 17.55 -20.45 -4.53
N THR A 18 17.72 -19.15 -4.35
CA THR A 18 17.61 -18.16 -5.41
C THR A 18 18.60 -18.52 -6.53
N PRO A 19 18.14 -18.71 -7.78
CA PRO A 19 19.08 -18.85 -8.88
C PRO A 19 19.81 -17.52 -9.06
N ARG A 20 21.13 -17.53 -8.87
CA ARG A 20 22.04 -16.53 -9.43
C ARG A 20 21.97 -16.62 -10.95
N SER A 21 21.03 -15.90 -11.54
CA SER A 21 21.13 -15.34 -12.87
C SER A 21 20.43 -14.00 -12.83
N ILE A 22 21.18 -12.94 -13.14
CA ILE A 22 20.76 -11.52 -13.09
C ILE A 22 19.64 -11.19 -14.12
N SER A 23 18.99 -12.21 -14.69
CA SER A 23 17.89 -12.11 -15.66
C SER A 23 16.59 -12.84 -15.25
N ALA A 24 16.54 -13.47 -14.06
CA ALA A 24 15.36 -14.23 -13.61
C ALA A 24 14.52 -13.51 -12.55
N GLY A 25 14.69 -12.20 -12.38
CA GLY A 25 13.86 -11.37 -11.51
C GLY A 25 12.71 -10.74 -12.30
N GLY A 26 11.56 -11.41 -12.36
CA GLY A 26 10.24 -10.77 -12.57
C GLY A 26 10.07 -9.82 -13.76
N GLY A 27 10.90 -9.90 -14.80
CA GLY A 27 10.74 -9.08 -15.99
C GLY A 27 9.46 -9.49 -16.72
N LYS A 28 8.66 -8.51 -17.16
CA LYS A 28 7.41 -8.72 -17.94
C LYS A 28 7.55 -9.72 -19.11
N TYR A 29 8.78 -9.96 -19.59
CA TYR A 29 9.10 -10.72 -20.79
C TYR A 29 9.72 -12.11 -20.54
N GLY A 30 9.82 -12.55 -19.28
CA GLY A 30 10.33 -13.89 -18.94
C GLY A 30 11.83 -14.11 -19.26
N PRO A 31 12.34 -15.35 -19.06
CA PRO A 31 13.74 -15.66 -19.29
C PRO A 31 14.08 -15.75 -20.79
N TYR A 32 15.20 -15.15 -21.19
CA TYR A 32 15.77 -15.26 -22.53
C TYR A 32 16.74 -16.46 -22.63
N PRO A 33 16.83 -17.17 -23.77
CA PRO A 33 15.92 -17.15 -24.90
C PRO A 33 14.58 -17.82 -24.55
N PRO A 34 13.45 -17.36 -25.14
CA PRO A 34 12.16 -18.01 -24.98
C PRO A 34 12.23 -19.50 -25.39
N ALA A 35 11.48 -20.34 -24.66
CA ALA A 35 11.53 -21.79 -24.85
C ALA A 35 11.21 -22.22 -26.30
N TYR A 36 10.30 -21.53 -26.98
CA TYR A 36 9.93 -21.82 -28.38
C TYR A 36 11.01 -21.45 -29.42
N LEU A 37 11.98 -20.59 -29.06
CA LEU A 37 13.12 -20.30 -29.95
C LEU A 37 14.26 -21.29 -29.76
N SER A 38 14.32 -21.96 -28.61
CA SER A 38 15.31 -22.99 -28.32
C SER A 38 14.83 -24.35 -28.83
N THR A 39 15.75 -25.20 -29.24
CA THR A 39 15.46 -26.64 -29.32
C THR A 39 15.54 -27.18 -27.91
N THR A 40 14.40 -27.52 -27.32
CA THR A 40 14.35 -28.03 -25.95
C THR A 40 14.71 -29.51 -25.94
N TRP A 41 15.68 -29.90 -25.10
CA TRP A 41 15.91 -31.31 -24.75
C TRP A 41 14.81 -31.79 -23.81
N ASP A 42 13.54 -31.69 -24.22
CA ASP A 42 12.39 -32.03 -23.37
C ASP A 42 12.32 -33.52 -23.04
N HIS A 43 13.05 -34.35 -23.80
CA HIS A 43 13.22 -35.77 -23.54
C HIS A 43 14.24 -36.07 -22.43
N MET A 44 15.06 -35.11 -21.98
CA MET A 44 16.01 -35.33 -20.89
C MET A 44 15.38 -35.11 -19.52
N LYS A 45 15.17 -36.21 -18.80
CA LYS A 45 14.74 -36.17 -17.39
C LYS A 45 15.91 -35.75 -16.51
N ILE A 46 15.85 -34.52 -15.97
CA ILE A 46 16.81 -34.05 -14.96
C ILE A 46 16.56 -34.82 -13.66
N PRO A 47 17.58 -35.47 -13.07
CA PRO A 47 17.43 -36.13 -11.78
C PRO A 47 16.99 -35.15 -10.68
N GLU A 48 16.19 -35.62 -9.73
CA GLU A 48 15.82 -34.83 -8.56
C GLU A 48 17.06 -34.59 -7.67
N ARG A 49 17.08 -33.46 -6.95
CA ARG A 49 18.17 -33.14 -6.02
C ARG A 49 18.02 -34.00 -4.76
N VAL A 50 19.11 -34.65 -4.35
CA VAL A 50 19.14 -35.50 -3.15
C VAL A 50 19.75 -34.72 -1.98
N ASN A 51 19.21 -34.89 -0.78
CA ASN A 51 19.82 -34.31 0.42
C ASN A 51 20.97 -35.21 0.89
N PRO A 52 22.23 -34.73 0.94
CA PRO A 52 23.36 -35.55 1.39
C PRO A 52 23.30 -35.89 2.89
N ILE A 53 22.65 -35.06 3.71
CA ILE A 53 22.57 -35.25 5.18
C ILE A 53 21.41 -36.17 5.58
N ALA A 54 20.40 -36.31 4.72
CA ALA A 54 19.24 -37.17 4.93
C ALA A 54 18.90 -37.88 3.62
N PRO A 55 19.65 -38.95 3.27
CA PRO A 55 19.42 -39.67 2.04
C PRO A 55 18.01 -40.30 2.04
N PRO A 56 17.32 -40.33 0.90
CA PRO A 56 16.01 -40.96 0.79
C PRO A 56 16.13 -42.47 1.09
N PRO A 57 15.10 -43.09 1.69
CA PRO A 57 15.12 -44.52 1.97
C PRO A 57 15.32 -45.31 0.67
N PRO A 58 16.06 -46.43 0.71
CA PRO A 58 16.36 -47.21 -0.49
C PRO A 58 15.07 -47.65 -1.17
N LYS A 59 14.99 -47.42 -2.48
CA LYS A 59 13.84 -47.87 -3.29
C LYS A 59 13.89 -49.39 -3.37
N LYS A 60 12.94 -50.07 -2.71
CA LYS A 60 12.81 -51.53 -2.74
C LYS A 60 12.47 -52.01 -4.16
N ARG A 61 13.48 -52.42 -4.94
CA ARG A 61 13.30 -53.21 -6.17
C ARG A 61 14.29 -54.38 -6.14
N ILE A 62 13.76 -55.56 -6.45
CA ILE A 62 14.37 -56.89 -6.22
C ILE A 62 15.68 -57.10 -7.00
N ASN A 63 15.96 -56.30 -8.03
CA ASN A 63 17.12 -56.46 -8.93
C ASN A 63 18.08 -55.24 -8.94
N MET A 64 18.10 -54.42 -7.89
CA MET A 64 19.09 -53.33 -7.78
C MET A 64 20.24 -53.71 -6.87
N SER A 65 21.47 -53.41 -7.29
CA SER A 65 22.68 -53.55 -6.47
C SER A 65 22.55 -52.72 -5.18
N TRP A 66 23.07 -53.25 -4.08
CA TRP A 66 23.12 -52.58 -2.76
C TRP A 66 24.15 -51.45 -2.69
N GLU A 67 24.47 -50.82 -3.83
CA GLU A 67 25.50 -49.80 -3.90
C GLU A 67 24.95 -48.45 -3.39
N THR A 68 25.57 -47.93 -2.33
CA THR A 68 25.36 -46.56 -1.88
C THR A 68 25.99 -45.61 -2.89
N THR A 69 25.19 -45.05 -3.79
CA THR A 69 25.66 -43.95 -4.66
C THR A 69 25.98 -42.73 -3.79
N ASP A 70 27.17 -42.16 -3.93
CA ASP A 70 27.54 -40.91 -3.25
C ASP A 70 26.57 -39.78 -3.64
N GLN A 71 25.87 -39.23 -2.65
CA GLN A 71 24.85 -38.21 -2.84
C GLN A 71 25.45 -36.88 -3.31
N HIS A 72 26.71 -36.60 -2.97
CA HIS A 72 27.44 -35.45 -3.48
C HIS A 72 27.69 -35.61 -4.98
N TRP A 73 28.19 -36.78 -5.40
CA TRP A 73 28.34 -37.14 -6.81
C TRP A 73 27.03 -37.04 -7.60
N HIS A 74 25.90 -37.53 -7.06
CA HIS A 74 24.58 -37.41 -7.71
C HIS A 74 24.21 -35.95 -7.97
N ASN A 75 24.39 -35.10 -6.97
CA ASN A 75 24.08 -33.67 -7.07
C ASN A 75 25.01 -32.93 -8.04
N ASP A 76 26.29 -33.30 -8.07
CA ASP A 76 27.24 -32.74 -9.03
C ASP A 76 26.91 -33.16 -10.46
N LYS A 77 26.56 -34.43 -10.70
CA LYS A 77 26.08 -34.91 -12.01
C LYS A 77 24.82 -34.15 -12.44
N ARG A 78 23.87 -33.94 -11.53
CA ARG A 78 22.67 -33.12 -11.79
C ARG A 78 23.04 -31.68 -12.18
N ARG A 79 23.97 -31.06 -11.45
CA ARG A 79 24.45 -29.69 -11.74
C ARG A 79 25.01 -29.62 -13.16
N ILE A 80 25.86 -30.58 -13.55
CA ILE A 80 26.47 -30.64 -14.88
C ILE A 80 25.39 -30.78 -15.97
N ILE A 81 24.42 -31.69 -15.79
CA ILE A 81 23.30 -31.86 -16.74
C ILE A 81 22.51 -30.57 -16.89
N MET A 82 22.22 -29.87 -15.79
CA MET A 82 21.52 -28.59 -15.85
C MET A 82 22.32 -27.51 -16.58
N GLN A 83 23.63 -27.42 -16.34
CA GLN A 83 24.52 -26.48 -17.03
C GLN A 83 24.58 -26.77 -18.52
N GLN A 84 24.72 -28.03 -18.91
CA GLN A 84 24.72 -28.45 -20.31
C GLN A 84 23.39 -28.15 -21.00
N ARG A 85 22.26 -28.42 -20.33
CA ARG A 85 20.93 -28.08 -20.85
C ARG A 85 20.79 -26.58 -21.06
N GLU A 86 21.23 -25.77 -20.11
CA GLU A 86 21.16 -24.31 -20.21
C GLU A 86 22.05 -23.79 -21.34
N HIS A 87 23.29 -24.27 -21.40
CA HIS A 87 24.23 -23.94 -22.47
C HIS A 87 23.64 -24.29 -23.85
N ASN A 88 23.08 -25.50 -24.00
CA ASN A 88 22.40 -25.91 -25.23
C ASN A 88 21.14 -25.08 -25.52
N ARG A 89 20.43 -24.59 -24.50
CA ARG A 89 19.26 -23.71 -24.69
C ARG A 89 19.68 -22.40 -25.36
N TYR A 90 20.68 -21.73 -24.79
CA TYR A 90 21.24 -20.52 -25.41
C TYR A 90 21.87 -20.83 -26.77
N HIS A 91 22.63 -21.92 -26.85
CA HIS A 91 23.36 -22.29 -28.06
C HIS A 91 22.45 -22.69 -29.22
N SER A 92 21.29 -23.29 -28.97
CA SER A 92 20.33 -23.62 -30.03
C SER A 92 19.49 -22.42 -30.45
N ALA A 93 19.26 -21.46 -29.54
CA ALA A 93 18.49 -20.26 -29.87
C ALA A 93 19.29 -19.24 -30.68
N TRP A 94 20.54 -18.95 -30.31
CA TRP A 94 21.39 -18.00 -31.06
C TRP A 94 21.87 -18.57 -32.40
N SER A 95 22.08 -19.89 -32.51
CA SER A 95 22.64 -20.50 -33.73
C SER A 95 21.68 -20.38 -34.89
N LYS A 96 20.36 -20.42 -34.63
CA LYS A 96 19.31 -20.20 -35.64
C LYS A 96 19.43 -18.85 -36.36
N ALA A 97 19.97 -17.83 -35.70
CA ALA A 97 20.14 -16.51 -36.29
C ALA A 97 21.20 -16.48 -37.41
N PHE A 98 22.25 -17.29 -37.31
CA PHE A 98 23.40 -17.25 -38.20
C PHE A 98 23.54 -18.51 -39.06
N TYR A 99 23.24 -19.67 -38.49
CA TYR A 99 23.47 -20.99 -39.07
C TYR A 99 22.16 -21.78 -39.29
N GLY A 100 21.00 -21.19 -38.97
CA GLY A 100 19.70 -21.80 -39.24
C GLY A 100 19.31 -21.73 -40.72
N SER A 101 18.26 -22.48 -41.09
CA SER A 101 17.64 -22.33 -42.41
C SER A 101 17.15 -20.88 -42.62
N PRO A 102 16.96 -20.41 -43.87
CA PRO A 102 16.39 -19.09 -44.11
C PRO A 102 15.05 -18.85 -43.39
N ALA A 103 14.23 -19.90 -43.23
CA ALA A 103 13.00 -19.84 -42.46
C ALA A 103 13.24 -19.63 -40.96
N ASP A 104 14.23 -20.33 -40.37
CA ASP A 104 14.59 -20.17 -38.96
C ASP A 104 15.18 -18.79 -38.65
N GLN A 105 16.01 -18.27 -39.55
CA GLN A 105 16.58 -16.94 -39.44
C GLN A 105 15.47 -15.88 -39.44
N GLU A 106 14.49 -16.01 -40.33
CA GLU A 106 13.37 -15.08 -40.40
C GLU A 106 12.43 -15.21 -39.20
N ALA A 107 12.19 -16.43 -38.69
CA ALA A 107 11.44 -16.64 -37.46
C ALA A 107 12.13 -15.97 -36.25
N TYR A 108 13.46 -16.12 -36.14
CA TYR A 108 14.25 -15.44 -35.12
C TYR A 108 14.10 -13.91 -35.23
N ARG A 109 14.36 -13.33 -36.41
CA ARG A 109 14.23 -11.87 -36.63
C ARG A 109 12.82 -11.36 -36.34
N ARG A 110 11.79 -12.10 -36.77
CA ARG A 110 10.38 -11.78 -36.51
C ARG A 110 10.07 -11.70 -35.03
N HIS A 111 10.55 -12.67 -34.25
CA HIS A 111 10.39 -12.67 -32.80
C HIS A 111 10.94 -11.38 -32.17
N PHE A 112 12.19 -10.99 -32.47
CA PHE A 112 12.76 -9.76 -31.88
C PHE A 112 12.00 -8.51 -32.28
N ARG A 113 11.56 -8.41 -33.54
CA ARG A 113 10.71 -7.29 -33.99
C ARG A 113 9.39 -7.24 -33.20
N GLN A 114 8.75 -8.39 -32.95
CA GLN A 114 7.51 -8.46 -32.18
C GLN A 114 7.75 -8.07 -30.71
N THR A 115 8.79 -8.63 -30.08
CA THR A 115 9.14 -8.32 -28.69
C THR A 115 9.49 -6.85 -28.51
N LEU A 116 10.22 -6.24 -29.45
CA LEU A 116 10.53 -4.81 -29.41
C LEU A 116 9.26 -3.96 -29.56
N LYS A 117 8.37 -4.31 -30.49
CA LYS A 117 7.07 -3.64 -30.63
C LYS A 117 6.24 -3.72 -29.36
N GLN A 118 6.21 -4.90 -28.72
CA GLN A 118 5.54 -5.07 -27.44
C GLN A 118 6.16 -4.20 -26.35
N GLN A 119 7.49 -4.15 -26.26
CA GLN A 119 8.21 -3.30 -25.31
C GLN A 119 7.89 -1.81 -25.48
N MET A 120 7.83 -1.34 -26.72
CA MET A 120 7.43 0.05 -27.01
C MET A 120 5.99 0.32 -26.60
N ALA A 121 5.06 -0.57 -26.97
CA ALA A 121 3.64 -0.45 -26.61
C ALA A 121 3.42 -0.44 -25.09
N ASP A 122 4.08 -1.36 -24.38
CA ASP A 122 4.06 -1.43 -22.92
C ASP A 122 4.61 -0.16 -22.26
N GLN A 123 5.70 0.37 -22.80
CA GLN A 123 6.32 1.58 -22.28
C GLN A 123 5.41 2.79 -22.49
N ASP A 124 4.76 2.88 -23.65
CA ASP A 124 3.84 3.97 -23.94
C ASP A 124 2.55 3.87 -23.12
N GLN A 125 2.01 2.67 -22.93
CA GLN A 125 0.89 2.44 -22.01
C GLN A 125 1.26 2.85 -20.58
N HIS A 126 2.46 2.51 -20.12
CA HIS A 126 2.94 2.91 -18.79
C HIS A 126 3.06 4.44 -18.66
N LYS A 127 3.59 5.13 -19.68
CA LYS A 127 3.63 6.60 -19.70
C LYS A 127 2.23 7.21 -19.65
N GLN A 128 1.29 6.67 -20.44
CA GLN A 128 -0.09 7.13 -20.46
C GLN A 128 -0.76 6.94 -19.09
N GLN A 129 -0.57 5.78 -18.46
CA GLN A 129 -1.11 5.50 -17.15
C GLN A 129 -0.54 6.45 -16.09
N ASN A 130 0.78 6.65 -16.09
CA ASN A 130 1.42 7.61 -15.18
C ASN A 130 0.91 9.03 -15.37
N LEU A 131 0.65 9.45 -16.61
CA LEU A 131 0.07 10.76 -16.86
C LEU A 131 -1.36 10.85 -16.29
N LYS A 132 -2.19 9.84 -16.53
CA LYS A 132 -3.56 9.78 -15.98
C LYS A 132 -3.57 9.83 -14.46
N ASP A 133 -2.68 9.07 -13.82
CA ASP A 133 -2.58 9.04 -12.36
C ASP A 133 -2.15 10.39 -11.79
N LYS A 134 -1.18 11.06 -12.43
CA LYS A 134 -0.76 12.42 -12.03
C LYS A 134 -1.85 13.47 -12.23
N VAL A 135 -2.59 13.40 -13.33
CA VAL A 135 -3.73 14.30 -13.57
C VAL A 135 -4.77 14.11 -12.48
N ARG A 136 -5.17 12.86 -12.20
CA ARG A 136 -6.11 12.54 -11.12
C ARG A 136 -5.63 13.05 -9.77
N GLU A 137 -4.35 12.84 -9.43
CA GLU A 137 -3.76 13.34 -8.18
C GLU A 137 -3.87 14.87 -8.10
N SER A 138 -3.54 15.58 -9.18
CA SER A 138 -3.64 17.04 -9.22
C SER A 138 -5.08 17.54 -9.08
N GLU A 139 -6.04 16.88 -9.73
CA GLU A 139 -7.47 17.21 -9.60
C GLU A 139 -7.95 17.01 -8.16
N THR A 140 -7.55 15.92 -7.51
CA THR A 140 -7.89 15.67 -6.10
C THR A 140 -7.31 16.73 -5.16
N ALA A 141 -6.08 17.19 -5.41
CA ALA A 141 -5.45 18.24 -4.61
C ALA A 141 -6.18 19.59 -4.78
N VAL A 142 -6.52 19.96 -6.02
CA VAL A 142 -7.28 21.20 -6.30
C VAL A 142 -8.67 21.16 -5.67
N GLU A 143 -9.35 20.01 -5.73
CA GLU A 143 -10.67 19.87 -5.13
C GLU A 143 -10.61 19.95 -3.59
N TYR A 144 -9.57 19.35 -2.99
CA TYR A 144 -9.31 19.48 -1.55
C TYR A 144 -9.11 20.95 -1.15
N ASP A 145 -8.28 21.69 -1.88
CA ASP A 145 -8.06 23.12 -1.61
C ASP A 145 -9.34 23.95 -1.71
N ARG A 146 -10.20 23.65 -2.70
CA ARG A 146 -11.51 24.30 -2.84
C ARG A 146 -12.40 24.02 -1.63
N GLN A 147 -12.40 22.78 -1.14
CA GLN A 147 -13.17 22.40 0.04
C GLN A 147 -12.67 23.13 1.28
N CYS A 148 -11.34 23.20 1.50
CA CYS A 148 -10.76 23.96 2.60
C CYS A 148 -11.18 25.44 2.58
N ARG A 149 -11.07 26.10 1.42
CA ARG A 149 -11.50 27.50 1.28
C ARG A 149 -12.99 27.69 1.59
N SER A 150 -13.83 26.77 1.13
CA SER A 150 -15.26 26.80 1.42
C SER A 150 -15.54 26.61 2.92
N GLN A 151 -14.83 25.68 3.58
CA GLN A 151 -14.94 25.45 5.02
C GLN A 151 -14.47 26.65 5.83
N ASP A 152 -13.36 27.29 5.45
CA ASP A 152 -12.84 28.48 6.12
C ASP A 152 -13.83 29.64 6.01
N PHE A 153 -14.38 29.87 4.82
CA PHE A 153 -15.41 30.88 4.60
C PHE A 153 -16.65 30.61 5.45
N ASN A 154 -17.15 29.38 5.45
CA ASN A 154 -18.30 29.00 6.27
C ASN A 154 -18.02 29.17 7.76
N SER A 155 -16.81 28.85 8.23
CA SER A 155 -16.39 29.03 9.61
C SER A 155 -16.30 30.50 10.00
N PHE A 156 -15.80 31.34 9.10
CA PHE A 156 -15.80 32.79 9.27
C PHE A 156 -17.22 33.35 9.40
N VAL A 157 -18.12 32.98 8.47
CA VAL A 157 -19.52 33.42 8.51
C VAL A 157 -20.19 32.97 9.80
N LYS A 158 -20.04 31.70 10.19
CA LYS A 158 -20.61 31.16 11.44
C LYS A 158 -20.13 31.93 12.68
N LYS A 159 -18.83 32.22 12.75
CA LYS A 159 -18.25 33.01 13.85
C LYS A 159 -18.80 34.44 13.85
N TYR A 160 -18.87 35.07 12.68
CA TYR A 160 -19.42 36.41 12.54
C TYR A 160 -20.89 36.47 12.98
N THR A 161 -21.73 35.54 12.51
CA THR A 161 -23.14 35.48 12.89
C THR A 161 -23.32 35.26 14.38
N TYR A 162 -22.51 34.38 14.98
CA TYR A 162 -22.52 34.12 16.42
C TYR A 162 -22.18 35.37 17.22
N LEU A 163 -21.10 36.08 16.86
CA LEU A 163 -20.68 37.30 17.56
C LEU A 163 -21.70 38.44 17.39
N LYS A 164 -22.30 38.56 16.20
CA LYS A 164 -23.37 39.52 15.96
C LYS A 164 -24.57 39.24 16.86
N GLN A 165 -25.02 37.99 16.92
CA GLN A 165 -26.13 37.58 17.77
C GLN A 165 -25.83 37.85 19.25
N PHE A 166 -24.64 37.47 19.71
CA PHE A 166 -24.22 37.73 21.09
C PHE A 166 -24.18 39.22 21.44
N ARG A 167 -23.74 40.08 20.51
CA ARG A 167 -23.78 41.54 20.69
C ARG A 167 -25.22 42.04 20.81
N ASP A 168 -26.10 41.60 19.93
CA ASP A 168 -27.49 42.05 19.88
C ASP A 168 -28.24 41.58 21.15
N ASP A 169 -28.03 40.33 21.59
CA ASP A 169 -28.58 39.78 22.83
C ASP A 169 -28.09 40.53 24.08
N ASN A 170 -26.80 40.86 24.15
CA ASN A 170 -26.26 41.67 25.24
C ASN A 170 -26.85 43.09 25.28
N LYS A 171 -27.10 43.68 24.11
CA LYS A 171 -27.75 44.99 24.03
C LYS A 171 -29.17 44.91 24.58
N ASN A 172 -29.95 43.92 24.14
CA ASN A 172 -31.31 43.70 24.63
C ASN A 172 -31.32 43.50 26.16
N TYR A 173 -30.41 42.67 26.68
CA TYR A 173 -30.28 42.46 28.13
C TYR A 173 -29.98 43.74 28.90
N MET A 174 -29.12 44.62 28.37
CA MET A 174 -28.80 45.89 29.00
C MET A 174 -29.99 46.87 28.98
N GLU A 175 -30.73 46.91 27.86
CA GLU A 175 -31.96 47.71 27.74
C GLU A 175 -33.03 47.23 28.73
N ASP A 176 -33.24 45.92 28.84
CA ASP A 176 -34.17 45.33 29.82
C ASP A 176 -33.75 45.65 31.26
N LYS A 177 -32.45 45.55 31.59
CA LYS A 177 -31.93 45.93 32.91
C LYS A 177 -32.13 47.40 33.21
N TRP A 178 -31.95 48.28 32.23
CA TRP A 178 -32.20 49.71 32.40
C TRP A 178 -33.68 50.01 32.60
N GLN A 179 -34.55 49.35 31.84
CA GLN A 179 -35.99 49.50 31.99
C GLN A 179 -36.45 49.01 33.37
N GLN A 180 -35.96 47.86 33.83
CA GLN A 180 -36.25 47.34 35.16
C GLN A 180 -35.83 48.34 36.24
N ARG A 181 -34.59 48.86 36.20
CA ARG A 181 -34.12 49.86 37.17
C ARG A 181 -34.96 51.14 37.17
N ARG A 182 -35.51 51.55 36.02
CA ARG A 182 -36.43 52.69 35.93
C ARG A 182 -37.75 52.40 36.63
N VAL A 183 -38.30 51.19 36.43
CA VAL A 183 -39.53 50.74 37.10
C VAL A 183 -39.29 50.64 38.60
N ASP A 184 -38.23 49.95 39.03
CA ASP A 184 -37.87 49.80 40.45
C ASP A 184 -37.76 51.16 41.13
N ARG A 185 -37.04 52.12 40.52
CA ARG A 185 -36.91 53.48 41.07
C ARG A 185 -38.26 54.22 41.14
N HIS A 186 -39.14 54.01 40.16
CA HIS A 186 -40.47 54.63 40.19
C HIS A 186 -41.32 54.04 41.31
N GLU A 187 -41.25 52.73 41.52
CA GLU A 187 -41.92 52.05 42.63
C GLU A 187 -41.35 52.49 43.99
N GLU A 188 -40.03 52.53 44.15
CA GLU A 188 -39.34 53.05 45.35
C GLU A 188 -39.78 54.48 45.68
N ASN A 189 -39.78 55.38 44.70
CA ASN A 189 -40.24 56.76 44.91
C ASN A 189 -41.73 56.84 45.32
N LYS A 190 -42.56 55.92 44.80
CA LYS A 190 -43.98 55.85 45.15
C LYS A 190 -44.14 55.34 46.58
N THR A 191 -43.44 54.28 46.96
CA THR A 191 -43.46 53.74 48.33
C THR A 191 -42.91 54.76 49.32
N ASP A 192 -41.83 55.46 49.01
CA ASP A 192 -41.25 56.51 49.87
C ASP A 192 -42.24 57.64 50.11
N ARG A 193 -42.95 58.08 49.05
CA ARG A 193 -44.02 59.08 49.17
C ARG A 193 -45.17 58.60 50.04
N GLU A 194 -45.56 57.34 49.93
CA GLU A 194 -46.60 56.75 50.77
C GLU A 194 -46.15 56.69 52.24
N VAL A 195 -44.93 56.24 52.52
CA VAL A 195 -44.35 56.19 53.88
C VAL A 195 -44.24 57.59 54.50
N LEU A 196 -43.78 58.59 53.74
CA LEU A 196 -43.70 59.99 54.18
C LEU A 196 -45.07 60.57 54.59
N ARG A 197 -46.19 60.10 54.01
CA ARG A 197 -47.53 60.53 54.43
C ARG A 197 -47.87 60.06 55.84
N PHE A 198 -47.39 58.89 56.24
CA PHE A 198 -47.72 58.28 57.54
C PHE A 198 -46.66 58.55 58.62
N ASN A 199 -45.37 58.69 58.25
CA ASN A 199 -44.27 58.97 59.17
C ASN A 199 -43.26 59.97 58.56
N PRO A 200 -43.57 61.27 58.57
CA PRO A 200 -42.74 62.28 57.90
C PRO A 200 -41.40 62.56 58.59
N ILE A 201 -41.26 62.26 59.89
CA ILE A 201 -40.05 62.58 60.67
C ILE A 201 -39.00 61.45 60.59
N ASN A 202 -39.44 60.19 60.56
CA ASN A 202 -38.56 59.01 60.48
C ASN A 202 -38.91 58.13 59.26
N TRP A 203 -38.98 58.77 58.09
CA TRP A 203 -39.39 58.11 56.85
C TRP A 203 -38.44 56.99 56.38
N SER A 204 -37.15 57.08 56.74
CA SER A 204 -36.16 56.02 56.47
C SER A 204 -36.12 54.93 57.53
N GLY A 205 -36.91 55.04 58.61
CA GLY A 205 -36.95 54.06 59.71
C GLY A 205 -35.64 53.92 60.49
N THR A 206 -34.73 54.90 60.38
CA THR A 206 -33.38 54.83 60.97
C THR A 206 -33.25 55.53 62.33
N LEU A 207 -34.19 56.39 62.73
CA LEU A 207 -34.26 56.88 64.10
C LEU A 207 -34.85 55.80 65.01
N LYS A 208 -34.09 55.40 66.04
CA LYS A 208 -34.57 54.59 67.17
C LYS A 208 -35.20 55.47 68.23
#